data_AF-A0A519RAM0-F1
#
_entry.id   AF-A0A519RAM0-F1
#
_cell.length_a   1.000
_cell.length_b   1.000
_cell.length_c   1.000
_cell.angle_alpha   90.00
_cell.angle_beta   90.00
_cell.angle_gamma   90.00
#
_symmetry.space_group_name_H-M   'P 1'
#
loop_
_entity.id
_entity.type
_entity.pdbx_description
1 polymer ?
#
loop_
_entity_poly.entity_id
_entity_poly.type
_entity_poly.pdbx_seq_one_letter_code
_entity_poly.pdbx_strand_id
1 'polypeptide(L)'
;TTNSNSNRQQEVIESTSKTVVYSDVVFGYVEEFKDVAKGNMKSYGIPASIILAQGILESGAGRGDLAKRSNNHFGIKCHTGWTGETVHHDDDAEQECFRKYKDPAESYRDHALFLTGRSRYASLFELEKGDYEAWARGLRKAGYATDPKYPEKLIGYIERYNLHQYDAEVLGNNFVPSEKTIKPVQIADHQVGNLYEVQKGDTFYSISKKFNLTVDQLKQKNNLSDNTLSIGQKLIVK
;
A
#
# COMPACT_ATOMS: atom_id res chain seq x y z
N THR A 1 -11.01 -6.28 -41.98
CA THR A 1 -9.87 -5.92 -41.11
C THR A 1 -10.43 -5.05 -39.99
N THR A 2 -10.81 -5.68 -38.88
CA THR A 2 -11.52 -5.01 -37.79
C THR A 2 -10.56 -4.65 -36.66
N ASN A 3 -10.54 -3.35 -36.35
CA ASN A 3 -9.93 -2.71 -35.19
C ASN A 3 -10.22 -3.43 -33.88
N SER A 4 -9.21 -3.56 -33.02
CA SER A 4 -9.39 -3.80 -31.59
C SER A 4 -8.61 -2.74 -30.78
N ASN A 5 -9.23 -1.58 -30.62
CA ASN A 5 -8.88 -0.62 -29.58
C ASN A 5 -9.39 -1.19 -28.23
N SER A 6 -8.52 -1.92 -27.53
CA SER A 6 -8.72 -2.26 -26.13
C SER A 6 -8.47 -1.02 -25.27
N ASN A 7 -9.57 -0.40 -24.84
CA ASN A 7 -9.58 0.74 -23.94
C ASN A 7 -9.14 0.25 -22.54
N ARG A 8 -7.86 0.41 -22.22
CA ARG A 8 -7.24 0.06 -20.94
C ARG A 8 -7.62 1.09 -19.87
N GLN A 9 -8.37 0.69 -18.86
CA GLN A 9 -8.40 1.42 -17.59
C GLN A 9 -7.23 0.93 -16.71
N GLN A 10 -6.03 1.45 -16.97
CA GLN A 10 -4.93 1.41 -16.00
C GLN A 10 -5.15 2.55 -15.02
N GLU A 11 -5.38 2.24 -13.74
CA GLU A 11 -5.55 3.25 -12.69
C GLU A 11 -4.16 3.85 -12.37
N VAL A 12 -3.94 5.09 -12.81
CA VAL A 12 -2.74 5.87 -12.48
C VAL A 12 -2.92 6.44 -11.08
N ILE A 13 -1.99 6.16 -10.18
CA ILE A 13 -2.03 6.66 -8.81
C ILE A 13 -1.01 7.78 -8.62
N GLU A 14 -1.41 8.80 -7.88
CA GLU A 14 -0.57 9.95 -7.54
C GLU A 14 0.34 9.59 -6.36
N SER A 15 1.65 9.63 -6.60
CA SER A 15 2.71 9.49 -5.60
C SER A 15 3.28 10.88 -5.27
N THR A 16 3.90 11.05 -4.09
CA THR A 16 4.68 12.26 -3.82
C THR A 16 5.97 12.28 -4.64
N SER A 17 6.53 11.10 -4.93
CA SER A 17 7.48 10.96 -6.04
C SER A 17 6.74 11.19 -7.36
N LYS A 18 7.30 11.97 -8.30
CA LYS A 18 6.68 12.33 -9.60
C LYS A 18 6.46 11.14 -10.57
N THR A 19 6.14 9.96 -10.07
CA THR A 19 6.08 8.67 -10.78
C THR A 19 4.63 8.19 -10.88
N VAL A 20 4.22 7.81 -12.09
CA VAL A 20 2.97 7.06 -12.33
C VAL A 20 3.17 5.62 -11.88
N VAL A 21 2.34 5.16 -10.96
CA VAL A 21 2.39 3.79 -10.42
C VAL A 21 1.14 3.02 -10.84
N TYR A 22 1.34 1.80 -11.32
CA TYR A 22 0.26 0.88 -11.68
C TYR A 22 -0.11 -0.02 -10.50
N SER A 23 -1.35 -0.55 -10.50
CA SER A 23 -1.87 -1.34 -9.38
C SER A 23 -1.03 -2.59 -9.07
N ASP A 24 -0.50 -3.28 -10.08
CA ASP A 24 0.39 -4.43 -9.96
C ASP A 24 1.69 -4.11 -9.22
N VAL A 25 2.25 -2.91 -9.46
CA VAL A 25 3.43 -2.42 -8.73
C VAL A 25 3.11 -2.22 -7.25
N VAL A 26 1.93 -1.67 -6.93
CA VAL A 26 1.50 -1.51 -5.55
C VAL A 26 1.31 -2.86 -4.85
N PHE A 27 0.68 -3.84 -5.50
CA PHE A 27 0.56 -5.19 -4.92
C PHE A 27 1.91 -5.84 -4.67
N GLY A 28 2.85 -5.74 -5.63
CA GLY A 28 4.20 -6.26 -5.43
C GLY A 28 4.89 -5.63 -4.21
N TYR A 29 4.76 -4.31 -4.05
CA TYR A 29 5.29 -3.59 -2.90
C TYR A 29 4.64 -4.02 -1.58
N VAL A 30 3.31 -4.15 -1.56
CA VAL A 30 2.57 -4.60 -0.36
C VAL A 30 3.00 -6.01 0.04
N GLU A 31 3.09 -6.93 -0.92
CA GLU A 31 3.52 -8.30 -0.67
C GLU A 31 4.97 -8.38 -0.15
N GLU A 32 5.86 -7.56 -0.69
CA GLU A 32 7.26 -7.49 -0.25
C GLU A 32 7.39 -6.97 1.18
N PHE A 33 6.60 -5.96 1.56
CA PHE A 33 6.78 -5.25 2.82
C PHE A 33 5.72 -5.49 3.89
N LYS A 34 4.68 -6.30 3.65
CA LYS A 34 3.62 -6.57 4.64
C LYS A 34 4.17 -7.10 5.96
N ASP A 35 5.11 -8.04 5.93
CA ASP A 35 5.65 -8.62 7.16
C ASP A 35 6.57 -7.66 7.91
N VAL A 36 7.30 -6.80 7.20
CA VAL A 36 8.06 -5.70 7.80
C VAL A 36 7.12 -4.72 8.49
N ALA A 37 6.04 -4.31 7.82
CA ALA A 37 5.04 -3.41 8.38
C ALA A 37 4.34 -4.01 9.60
N LYS A 38 3.92 -5.29 9.54
CA LYS A 38 3.34 -6.02 10.68
C LYS A 38 4.32 -6.15 11.84
N GLY A 39 5.60 -6.42 11.57
CA GLY A 39 6.64 -6.44 12.58
C GLY A 39 6.80 -5.08 13.28
N ASN A 40 6.76 -4.00 12.51
CA ASN A 40 6.81 -2.63 13.05
C ASN A 40 5.55 -2.28 13.85
N MET A 41 4.37 -2.71 13.41
CA MET A 41 3.14 -2.55 14.19
C MET A 41 3.23 -3.24 15.55
N LYS A 42 3.75 -4.47 15.60
CA LYS A 42 3.94 -5.20 16.87
C LYS A 42 4.92 -4.49 17.80
N SER A 43 6.03 -4.00 17.27
CA SER A 43 7.11 -3.41 18.07
C SER A 43 6.85 -1.95 18.48
N TYR A 44 6.15 -1.19 17.65
CA TYR A 44 6.04 0.27 17.77
C TYR A 44 4.60 0.78 17.85
N GLY A 45 3.59 -0.04 17.56
CA GLY A 45 2.18 0.32 17.74
C GLY A 45 1.56 1.18 16.63
N ILE A 46 2.26 1.39 15.52
CA ILE A 46 1.71 2.07 14.32
C ILE A 46 0.96 1.02 13.48
N PRO A 47 -0.29 1.26 13.04
CA PRO A 47 -1.01 0.31 12.19
C PRO A 47 -0.18 -0.07 10.96
N ALA A 48 -0.12 -1.37 10.64
CA ALA A 48 0.58 -1.88 9.46
C ALA A 48 0.02 -1.28 8.17
N SER A 49 -1.30 -1.07 8.13
CA SER A 49 -1.98 -0.40 7.01
C SER A 49 -1.49 1.04 6.78
N ILE A 50 -1.26 1.80 7.85
CA ILE A 50 -0.71 3.16 7.79
C ILE A 50 0.72 3.12 7.27
N ILE A 51 1.56 2.24 7.81
CA ILE A 51 2.96 2.10 7.36
C ILE A 51 3.01 1.77 5.87
N LEU A 52 2.20 0.83 5.39
CA LEU A 52 2.17 0.43 3.98
C LEU A 52 1.62 1.55 3.10
N ALA A 53 0.54 2.22 3.51
CA ALA A 53 -0.05 3.32 2.73
C ALA A 53 0.91 4.51 2.60
N GLN A 54 1.62 4.87 3.68
CA GLN A 54 2.68 5.88 3.64
C GLN A 54 3.82 5.41 2.74
N GLY A 55 4.31 4.17 2.90
CA GLY A 55 5.35 3.63 2.02
C GLY A 55 4.97 3.71 0.54
N ILE A 56 3.73 3.33 0.17
CA ILE A 56 3.23 3.43 -1.20
C ILE A 56 3.23 4.88 -1.68
N LEU A 57 2.65 5.80 -0.91
CA LEU A 57 2.49 7.21 -1.28
C LEU A 57 3.84 7.93 -1.38
N GLU A 58 4.73 7.73 -0.39
CA GLU A 58 5.98 8.46 -0.27
C GLU A 58 7.07 7.96 -1.23
N SER A 59 7.09 6.65 -1.53
CA SER A 59 8.10 6.06 -2.40
C SER A 59 7.62 5.78 -3.82
N GLY A 60 6.35 6.06 -4.12
CA GLY A 60 5.70 5.59 -5.35
C GLY A 60 5.78 4.08 -5.48
N ALA A 61 5.42 3.37 -4.40
CA ALA A 61 5.59 1.92 -4.27
C ALA A 61 7.02 1.45 -4.65
N GLY A 62 8.03 2.12 -4.09
CA GLY A 62 9.46 1.83 -4.29
C GLY A 62 10.02 2.29 -5.62
N ARG A 63 9.24 2.96 -6.48
CA ARG A 63 9.68 3.38 -7.82
C ARG A 63 10.31 4.76 -7.85
N GLY A 64 10.10 5.58 -6.82
CA GLY A 64 10.71 6.89 -6.67
C GLY A 64 12.24 6.84 -6.67
N ASP A 65 12.85 7.89 -7.18
CA ASP A 65 14.32 7.98 -7.32
C ASP A 65 15.03 7.93 -5.96
N LEU A 66 14.49 8.64 -4.95
CA LEU A 66 15.02 8.59 -3.59
C LEU A 66 15.00 7.15 -3.03
N ALA A 67 13.87 6.46 -3.14
CA ALA A 67 13.73 5.07 -2.69
C ALA A 67 14.72 4.14 -3.39
N LYS A 68 14.84 4.20 -4.72
CA LYS A 68 15.77 3.35 -5.49
C LYS A 68 17.24 3.57 -5.17
N ARG A 69 17.66 4.82 -4.95
CA ARG A 69 19.07 5.16 -4.75
C ARG A 69 19.53 5.03 -3.30
N SER A 70 18.59 5.07 -2.35
CA SER A 70 18.93 5.19 -0.93
C SER A 70 18.15 4.28 0.01
N ASN A 71 17.23 3.45 -0.52
CA ASN A 71 16.27 2.66 0.24
C ASN A 71 15.40 3.49 1.19
N ASN A 72 15.33 4.81 1.03
CA ASN A 72 14.51 5.70 1.85
C ASN A 72 13.08 5.77 1.31
N HIS A 73 12.20 4.92 1.85
CA HIS A 73 10.83 4.78 1.36
C HIS A 73 9.86 5.83 1.95
N PHE A 74 10.29 6.61 2.94
CA PHE A 74 9.43 7.54 3.68
C PHE A 74 9.90 9.00 3.61
N GLY A 75 10.91 9.30 2.77
CA GLY A 75 11.43 10.66 2.62
C GLY A 75 12.06 11.24 3.89
N ILE A 76 12.62 10.41 4.76
CA ILE A 76 13.15 10.91 6.05
C ILE A 76 14.41 11.73 5.80
N LYS A 77 14.33 13.03 6.11
CA LYS A 77 15.42 14.00 5.99
C LYS A 77 16.51 13.75 7.05
N CYS A 78 17.72 14.24 6.77
CA CYS A 78 18.80 14.31 7.75
C CYS A 78 18.40 15.32 8.83
N HIS A 79 18.15 14.82 10.04
CA HIS A 79 17.93 15.66 11.21
C HIS A 79 19.19 15.71 12.06
N THR A 80 19.28 16.69 12.97
CA THR A 80 20.36 16.79 13.95
C THR A 80 20.56 15.45 14.66
N GLY A 81 21.77 14.91 14.61
CA GLY A 81 22.13 13.62 15.20
C GLY A 81 22.11 12.42 14.25
N TRP A 82 21.72 12.57 12.97
CA TRP A 82 21.93 11.51 11.98
C TRP A 82 23.43 11.36 11.66
N THR A 83 23.98 10.17 11.89
CA THR A 83 25.39 9.83 11.64
C THR A 83 25.55 8.72 10.60
N GLY A 84 24.45 8.24 10.02
CA GLY A 84 24.45 7.20 8.98
C GLY A 84 24.73 7.78 7.59
N GLU A 85 24.65 6.92 6.57
CA GLU A 85 24.81 7.36 5.18
C GLU A 85 23.73 8.36 4.77
N THR A 86 24.05 9.21 3.80
CA THR A 86 23.14 10.24 3.28
C THR A 86 23.13 10.27 1.76
N VAL A 87 22.08 10.86 1.20
CA VAL A 87 21.98 11.21 -0.22
C VAL A 87 21.40 12.62 -0.32
N HIS A 88 21.86 13.40 -1.29
CA HIS A 88 21.26 14.68 -1.62
C HIS A 88 20.22 14.49 -2.74
N HIS A 89 19.05 15.08 -2.56
CA HIS A 89 17.96 15.03 -3.53
C HIS A 89 17.23 16.37 -3.53
N ASP A 90 16.81 16.82 -4.71
CA ASP A 90 16.03 18.05 -4.82
C ASP A 90 14.56 17.70 -4.58
N ASP A 91 13.99 18.20 -3.49
CA ASP A 91 12.59 17.97 -3.10
C ASP A 91 11.88 19.30 -2.83
N ASP A 92 11.85 19.77 -1.57
CA ASP A 92 11.32 21.11 -1.23
C ASP A 92 12.34 22.23 -1.51
N ALA A 93 13.64 21.91 -1.39
CA ALA A 93 14.76 22.78 -1.70
C ALA A 93 15.84 22.02 -2.48
N GLU A 94 16.74 22.75 -3.13
CA GLU A 94 17.90 22.16 -3.80
C GLU A 94 18.81 21.47 -2.79
N GLN A 95 19.25 20.26 -3.13
CA GLN A 95 20.21 19.46 -2.36
C GLN A 95 19.81 19.26 -0.90
N GLU A 96 18.54 18.93 -0.66
CA GLU A 96 18.14 18.50 0.67
C GLU A 96 18.80 17.16 1.03
N CYS A 97 19.25 17.07 2.27
CA CYS A 97 19.88 15.86 2.79
C CYS A 97 18.80 14.87 3.24
N PHE A 98 18.85 13.67 2.68
CA PHE A 98 18.02 12.53 3.08
C PHE A 98 18.88 11.41 3.65
N ARG A 99 18.31 10.67 4.59
CA ARG A 99 18.94 9.47 5.14
C ARG A 99 19.04 8.40 4.06
N LYS A 100 20.12 7.63 4.07
CA LYS A 100 20.33 6.45 3.21
C LYS A 100 20.49 5.21 4.07
N TYR A 101 19.87 4.12 3.62
CA TYR A 101 19.80 2.86 4.35
C TYR A 101 20.37 1.72 3.53
N LYS A 102 20.77 0.65 4.23
CA LYS A 102 21.32 -0.55 3.59
C LYS A 102 20.26 -1.32 2.81
N ASP A 103 19.04 -1.35 3.34
CA ASP A 103 17.87 -2.00 2.75
C ASP A 103 16.59 -1.23 3.11
N PRO A 104 15.47 -1.51 2.42
CA PRO A 104 14.21 -0.82 2.70
C PRO A 104 13.71 -1.03 4.14
N ALA A 105 13.91 -2.21 4.74
CA ALA A 105 13.39 -2.52 6.07
C ALA A 105 14.01 -1.64 7.16
N GLU A 106 15.25 -1.21 7.00
CA GLU A 106 15.86 -0.19 7.86
C GLU A 106 15.11 1.16 7.80
N SER A 107 14.65 1.57 6.62
CA SER A 107 13.84 2.80 6.49
C SER A 107 12.46 2.68 7.13
N TYR A 108 11.85 1.49 7.12
CA TYR A 108 10.60 1.20 7.83
C TYR A 108 10.79 1.30 9.34
N ARG A 109 11.88 0.74 9.85
CA ARG A 109 12.25 0.84 11.27
C ARG A 109 12.50 2.28 11.68
N ASP A 110 13.25 3.02 10.86
CA ASP A 110 13.57 4.43 11.16
C ASP A 110 12.33 5.33 11.07
N HIS A 111 11.41 5.05 10.15
CA HIS A 111 10.08 5.68 10.12
C HIS A 111 9.29 5.42 11.41
N ALA A 112 9.31 4.18 11.92
CA ALA A 112 8.65 3.86 13.17
C ALA A 112 9.28 4.63 14.35
N LEU A 113 10.63 4.64 14.44
CA LEU A 113 11.37 5.40 15.45
C LEU A 113 11.12 6.92 15.35
N PHE A 114 10.98 7.44 14.14
CA PHE A 114 10.66 8.84 13.89
C PHE A 114 9.30 9.23 14.47
N LEU A 115 8.27 8.39 14.28
CA LEU A 115 6.94 8.63 14.82
C LEU A 115 6.89 8.42 16.35
N THR A 116 7.49 7.36 16.87
CA THR A 116 7.50 7.09 18.32
C THR A 116 8.38 8.06 19.11
N GLY A 117 9.46 8.56 18.50
CA GLY A 117 10.48 9.38 19.18
C GLY A 117 10.15 10.86 19.28
N ARG A 118 9.05 11.34 18.68
CA ARG A 118 8.70 12.77 18.64
C ARG A 118 7.38 13.02 19.34
N SER A 119 7.42 13.84 20.39
CA SER A 119 6.25 14.17 21.22
C SER A 119 5.04 14.68 20.43
N ARG A 120 5.24 15.36 19.30
CA ARG A 120 4.16 15.84 18.43
C ARG A 120 3.24 14.73 17.90
N TYR A 121 3.72 13.49 17.83
CA TYR A 121 2.95 12.33 17.38
C TYR A 121 2.40 11.49 18.54
N ALA A 122 2.70 11.83 19.80
CA ALA A 122 2.36 11.01 20.97
C ALA A 122 0.86 10.67 21.05
N SER A 123 -0.02 11.64 20.74
CA SER A 123 -1.47 11.43 20.77
C SER A 123 -1.98 10.40 19.76
N LEU A 124 -1.20 10.04 18.73
CA LEU A 124 -1.56 8.97 17.80
C LEU A 124 -1.56 7.60 18.48
N PHE A 125 -0.67 7.40 19.45
CA PHE A 125 -0.51 6.14 20.14
C PHE A 125 -1.55 5.94 21.26
N GLU A 126 -2.42 6.93 21.48
CA GLU A 126 -3.61 6.85 22.34
C GLU A 126 -4.85 6.38 21.56
N LEU A 127 -4.77 6.35 20.22
CA LEU A 127 -5.86 5.88 19.36
C LEU A 127 -5.99 4.36 19.40
N GLU A 128 -7.17 3.87 19.03
CA GLU A 128 -7.40 2.45 18.81
C GLU A 128 -6.42 1.90 17.76
N LYS A 129 -5.78 0.76 18.08
CA LYS A 129 -4.62 0.25 17.32
C LYS A 129 -4.92 -0.14 15.86
N GLY A 130 -6.19 -0.32 15.51
CA GLY A 130 -6.64 -0.61 14.14
C GLY A 130 -7.37 0.55 13.47
N ASP A 131 -7.53 1.69 14.13
CA ASP A 131 -8.26 2.84 13.58
C ASP A 131 -7.37 3.66 12.65
N TYR A 132 -7.16 3.12 11.45
CA TYR A 132 -6.34 3.77 10.44
C TYR A 132 -6.93 5.11 9.97
N GLU A 133 -8.25 5.32 10.07
CA GLU A 133 -8.85 6.60 9.69
C GLU A 133 -8.45 7.70 10.68
N ALA A 134 -8.56 7.43 11.98
CA ALA A 134 -8.10 8.36 13.01
C ALA A 134 -6.59 8.60 12.93
N TRP A 135 -5.80 7.56 12.66
CA TRP A 135 -4.36 7.69 12.43
C TRP A 135 -4.03 8.59 11.24
N ALA A 136 -4.67 8.38 10.09
CA ALA A 136 -4.43 9.19 8.89
C ALA A 136 -4.75 10.68 9.12
N ARG A 137 -5.87 10.97 9.79
CA ARG A 137 -6.27 12.34 10.16
C ARG A 137 -5.33 12.93 11.21
N GLY A 138 -4.94 12.13 12.19
CA GLY A 138 -4.04 12.50 13.26
C GLY A 138 -2.64 12.83 12.76
N LEU A 139 -2.09 12.04 11.82
CA LEU A 139 -0.78 12.28 11.20
C LEU A 139 -0.71 13.67 10.57
N ARG A 140 -1.75 14.02 9.80
CA ARG A 140 -1.87 15.37 9.23
C ARG A 140 -1.98 16.43 10.32
N LYS A 141 -2.87 16.24 11.32
CA LYS A 141 -3.06 17.19 12.42
C LYS A 141 -1.77 17.41 13.22
N ALA A 142 -1.00 16.36 13.44
CA ALA A 142 0.31 16.38 14.07
C ALA A 142 1.38 17.03 13.18
N GLY A 143 1.08 17.28 11.90
CA GLY A 143 1.92 17.97 10.92
C GLY A 143 2.99 17.09 10.28
N TYR A 144 2.65 15.82 10.01
CA TYR A 144 3.45 14.95 9.13
C TYR A 144 3.46 15.45 7.68
N ALA A 145 2.29 15.89 7.17
CA ALA A 145 2.12 16.43 5.83
C ALA A 145 1.30 17.73 5.85
N THR A 146 1.58 18.63 4.91
CA THR A 146 0.85 19.89 4.73
C THR A 146 -0.39 19.74 3.84
N ASP A 147 -0.39 18.76 2.93
CA ASP A 147 -1.49 18.49 2.00
C ASP A 147 -2.82 18.26 2.75
N PRO A 148 -3.88 19.07 2.50
CA PRO A 148 -5.20 18.85 3.08
C PRO A 148 -5.81 17.49 2.76
N LYS A 149 -5.45 16.87 1.63
CA LYS A 149 -5.98 15.58 1.17
C LYS A 149 -5.14 14.38 1.62
N TYR A 150 -4.09 14.60 2.41
CA TYR A 150 -3.21 13.52 2.87
C TYR A 150 -3.97 12.37 3.57
N PRO A 151 -4.92 12.64 4.50
CA PRO A 151 -5.67 11.57 5.14
C PRO A 151 -6.49 10.76 4.14
N GLU A 152 -7.15 11.41 3.19
CA GLU A 152 -7.99 10.76 2.18
C GLU A 152 -7.17 9.93 1.21
N LYS A 153 -5.94 10.37 0.88
CA LYS A 153 -5.00 9.57 0.09
C LYS A 153 -4.62 8.28 0.81
N LEU A 154 -4.21 8.37 2.08
CA LEU A 154 -3.85 7.18 2.87
C LEU A 154 -5.04 6.22 3.03
N ILE A 155 -6.20 6.74 3.46
CA ILE A 155 -7.42 5.94 3.59
C ILE A 155 -7.77 5.27 2.25
N GLY A 156 -7.65 6.01 1.14
CA GLY A 156 -7.89 5.48 -0.20
C GLY A 156 -6.96 4.31 -0.55
N TYR A 157 -5.67 4.38 -0.23
CA TYR A 157 -4.75 3.25 -0.40
C TYR A 157 -5.13 2.07 0.50
N ILE A 158 -5.42 2.33 1.78
CA ILE A 158 -5.76 1.29 2.76
C ILE A 158 -7.00 0.52 2.32
N GLU A 159 -8.07 1.23 1.96
CA GLU A 159 -9.32 0.61 1.54
C GLU A 159 -9.17 -0.08 0.17
N ARG A 160 -8.52 0.56 -0.81
CA ARG A 160 -8.36 0.01 -2.17
C ARG A 160 -7.55 -1.27 -2.19
N TYR A 161 -6.50 -1.36 -1.36
CA TYR A 161 -5.59 -2.50 -1.30
C TYR A 161 -5.84 -3.39 -0.09
N ASN A 162 -6.94 -3.16 0.65
CA ASN A 162 -7.29 -3.87 1.89
C ASN A 162 -6.12 -3.97 2.88
N LEU A 163 -5.33 -2.92 3.04
CA LEU A 163 -4.12 -2.96 3.87
C LEU A 163 -4.44 -3.17 5.36
N HIS A 164 -5.66 -2.80 5.79
CA HIS A 164 -6.14 -3.02 7.15
C HIS A 164 -6.37 -4.50 7.50
N GLN A 165 -6.33 -5.41 6.53
CA GLN A 165 -6.26 -6.85 6.82
C GLN A 165 -5.03 -7.21 7.66
N TYR A 166 -3.91 -6.54 7.42
CA TYR A 166 -2.67 -6.79 8.15
C TYR A 166 -2.73 -6.26 9.59
N ASP A 167 -3.51 -5.21 9.83
CA ASP A 167 -3.81 -4.75 11.19
C ASP A 167 -4.62 -5.81 11.94
N ALA A 168 -5.67 -6.34 11.30
CA ALA A 168 -6.51 -7.39 11.86
C ALA A 168 -5.70 -8.66 12.19
N GLU A 169 -4.82 -9.09 11.30
CA GLU A 169 -3.90 -10.21 11.55
C GLU A 169 -2.99 -9.99 12.76
N VAL A 170 -2.46 -8.77 12.94
CA VAL A 170 -1.60 -8.45 14.09
C VAL A 170 -2.40 -8.40 15.39
N LEU A 171 -3.62 -7.88 15.34
CA LEU A 171 -4.51 -7.74 16.51
C LEU A 171 -5.24 -9.04 16.87
N GLY A 172 -5.23 -10.05 16.00
CA GLY A 172 -6.01 -11.28 16.18
C GLY A 172 -7.51 -11.09 15.97
N ASN A 173 -7.90 -10.06 15.21
CA ASN A 173 -9.29 -9.74 14.91
C ASN A 173 -9.72 -10.38 13.58
N ASN A 174 -11.02 -10.62 13.41
CA ASN A 174 -11.56 -11.02 12.11
C ASN A 174 -11.47 -9.83 11.14
N PHE A 175 -10.95 -10.07 9.94
CA PHE A 175 -10.91 -9.06 8.89
C PHE A 175 -12.32 -8.76 8.36
N VAL A 176 -12.66 -7.47 8.29
CA VAL A 176 -13.88 -6.96 7.68
C VAL A 176 -13.49 -6.02 6.53
N PRO A 177 -13.77 -6.37 5.26
CA PRO A 177 -13.56 -5.46 4.13
C PRO A 177 -14.34 -4.16 4.30
N SER A 178 -13.78 -3.01 3.88
CA SER A 178 -14.49 -1.72 3.95
C SER A 178 -15.68 -1.74 2.99
N GLU A 179 -16.89 -1.42 3.48
CA GLU A 179 -18.14 -1.39 2.69
C GLU A 179 -18.06 -0.44 1.48
N LYS A 180 -17.19 0.59 1.50
CA LYS A 180 -16.99 1.51 0.37
C LYS A 180 -16.39 0.84 -0.87
N THR A 181 -15.78 -0.34 -0.73
CA THR A 181 -15.30 -1.15 -1.85
C THR A 181 -16.42 -2.03 -2.46
N ILE A 182 -17.56 -2.16 -1.78
CA ILE A 182 -18.74 -2.93 -2.19
C ILE A 182 -19.76 -1.97 -2.83
N LYS A 183 -19.44 -1.37 -3.99
CA LYS A 183 -20.52 -0.86 -4.85
C LYS A 183 -21.17 -2.07 -5.54
N PRO A 184 -22.46 -2.36 -5.31
CA PRO A 184 -23.14 -3.43 -6.02
C PRO A 184 -23.26 -3.03 -7.49
N VAL A 185 -22.48 -3.65 -8.37
CA VAL A 185 -22.81 -3.65 -9.80
C VAL A 185 -24.02 -4.54 -9.95
N GLN A 186 -25.15 -3.96 -10.36
CA GLN A 186 -26.39 -4.69 -10.66
C GLN A 186 -26.07 -5.80 -11.66
N ILE A 187 -26.15 -7.05 -11.19
CA ILE A 187 -25.90 -8.23 -12.02
C ILE A 187 -27.16 -8.47 -12.85
N ALA A 188 -27.10 -8.11 -14.13
CA ALA A 188 -27.94 -8.75 -15.13
C ALA A 188 -27.45 -10.19 -15.27
N ASP A 189 -28.26 -11.09 -14.72
CA ASP A 189 -28.23 -12.54 -14.86
C ASP A 189 -27.90 -12.96 -16.30
N HIS A 190 -26.83 -13.74 -16.50
CA HIS A 190 -26.66 -14.75 -17.54
C HIS A 190 -25.56 -15.74 -17.10
N GLN A 191 -25.99 -16.93 -16.72
CA GLN A 191 -25.15 -18.08 -16.39
C GLN A 191 -24.38 -18.59 -17.62
N VAL A 192 -23.04 -18.52 -17.60
CA VAL A 192 -22.11 -19.61 -17.99
C VAL A 192 -20.73 -19.29 -17.38
N GLY A 193 -20.24 -20.17 -16.50
CA GLY A 193 -18.81 -20.29 -16.17
C GLY A 193 -18.45 -19.96 -14.72
N ASN A 194 -18.46 -20.97 -13.83
CA ASN A 194 -17.79 -20.90 -12.51
C ASN A 194 -16.26 -20.71 -12.61
N LEU A 195 -15.72 -20.73 -13.82
CA LEU A 195 -14.30 -20.68 -14.13
C LEU A 195 -13.98 -19.47 -15.02
N TYR A 196 -12.90 -18.79 -14.70
CA TYR A 196 -12.28 -17.74 -15.51
C TYR A 196 -10.93 -18.21 -16.01
N GLU A 197 -10.69 -18.09 -17.32
CA GLU A 197 -9.38 -18.38 -17.91
C GLU A 197 -8.53 -17.12 -17.90
N VAL A 198 -7.38 -17.18 -17.22
CA VAL A 198 -6.40 -16.09 -17.11
C VAL A 198 -5.94 -15.67 -18.50
N GLN A 199 -6.13 -14.40 -18.81
CA GLN A 199 -5.72 -13.77 -20.06
C GLN A 199 -4.36 -13.09 -19.89
N LYS A 200 -3.71 -12.79 -21.02
CA LYS A 200 -2.47 -12.02 -21.02
C LYS A 200 -2.68 -10.66 -20.35
N GLY A 201 -1.95 -10.42 -19.26
CA GLY A 201 -2.02 -9.17 -18.49
C GLY A 201 -2.99 -9.20 -17.30
N ASP A 202 -3.64 -10.34 -17.04
CA ASP A 202 -4.40 -10.51 -15.81
C ASP A 202 -3.51 -10.61 -14.57
N THR A 203 -4.05 -10.12 -13.47
CA THR A 203 -3.51 -10.27 -12.12
C THR A 203 -4.59 -10.84 -11.23
N PHE A 204 -4.24 -11.41 -10.07
CA PHE A 204 -5.24 -11.84 -9.10
C PHE A 204 -6.21 -10.71 -8.76
N TYR A 205 -5.73 -9.46 -8.70
CA TYR A 205 -6.58 -8.30 -8.46
C TYR A 205 -7.51 -7.96 -9.62
N SER A 206 -7.03 -7.95 -10.88
CA SER A 206 -7.92 -7.65 -12.01
C SER A 206 -9.06 -8.66 -12.09
N ILE A 207 -8.77 -9.92 -11.77
CA ILE A 207 -9.72 -11.02 -11.72
C ILE A 207 -10.62 -10.88 -10.48
N SER A 208 -10.05 -10.70 -9.29
CA SER A 208 -10.84 -10.61 -8.06
C SER A 208 -11.80 -9.42 -8.11
N LYS A 209 -11.36 -8.27 -8.62
CA LYS A 209 -12.21 -7.10 -8.87
C LYS A 209 -13.31 -7.39 -9.89
N LYS A 210 -13.00 -8.12 -10.98
CA LYS A 210 -13.97 -8.52 -12.01
C LYS A 210 -15.09 -9.41 -11.46
N PHE A 211 -14.77 -10.23 -10.45
CA PHE A 211 -15.70 -11.21 -9.89
C PHE A 211 -16.18 -10.89 -8.47
N ASN A 212 -15.88 -9.68 -7.97
CA ASN A 212 -16.25 -9.23 -6.63
C ASN A 212 -15.75 -10.18 -5.51
N LEU A 213 -14.50 -10.63 -5.64
CA LEU A 213 -13.76 -11.41 -4.66
C LEU A 213 -12.58 -10.59 -4.13
N THR A 214 -12.11 -10.90 -2.92
CA THR A 214 -10.75 -10.51 -2.52
C THR A 214 -9.71 -11.38 -3.23
N VAL A 215 -8.48 -10.89 -3.34
CA VAL A 215 -7.37 -11.70 -3.87
C VAL A 215 -7.21 -12.99 -3.06
N ASP A 216 -7.32 -12.91 -1.74
CA ASP A 216 -7.23 -14.08 -0.86
C ASP A 216 -8.39 -15.04 -1.03
N GLN A 217 -9.63 -14.56 -1.18
CA GLN A 217 -10.77 -15.42 -1.50
C GLN A 217 -10.55 -16.13 -2.83
N LEU A 218 -10.10 -15.40 -3.85
CA LEU A 218 -9.78 -15.97 -5.15
C LEU A 218 -8.66 -17.02 -5.05
N LYS A 219 -7.61 -16.75 -4.28
CA LYS A 219 -6.49 -17.69 -4.05
C LYS A 219 -6.92 -18.92 -3.26
N GLN A 220 -7.63 -18.73 -2.14
CA GLN A 220 -8.15 -19.82 -1.30
C GLN A 220 -9.10 -20.72 -2.08
N LYS A 221 -10.02 -20.14 -2.87
CA LYS A 221 -10.96 -20.90 -3.71
C LYS A 221 -10.26 -21.77 -4.76
N ASN A 222 -9.02 -21.41 -5.12
CA ASN A 222 -8.21 -22.10 -6.11
C ASN A 222 -7.03 -22.88 -5.51
N ASN A 223 -6.93 -22.97 -4.18
CA ASN A 223 -5.81 -23.59 -3.46
C ASN A 223 -4.44 -23.03 -3.89
N LEU A 224 -4.36 -21.73 -4.17
CA LEU A 224 -3.15 -21.05 -4.61
C LEU A 224 -2.45 -20.39 -3.40
N SER A 225 -1.22 -20.79 -3.14
CA SER A 225 -0.38 -20.19 -2.08
C SER A 225 0.51 -19.07 -2.62
N ASP A 226 0.96 -19.18 -3.86
CA ASP A 226 1.82 -18.18 -4.51
C ASP A 226 1.02 -17.14 -5.32
N ASN A 227 1.73 -16.15 -5.85
CA ASN A 227 1.16 -15.05 -6.63
C ASN A 227 1.37 -15.22 -8.14
N THR A 228 1.63 -16.45 -8.60
CA THR A 228 1.87 -16.74 -10.01
C THR A 228 0.56 -17.05 -10.72
N LEU A 229 0.27 -16.27 -11.76
CA LEU A 229 -0.79 -16.59 -12.72
C LEU A 229 -0.18 -16.95 -14.06
N SER A 230 -0.57 -18.11 -14.58
CA SER A 230 -0.20 -18.54 -15.92
C SER A 230 -1.32 -18.18 -16.91
N ILE A 231 -0.96 -17.61 -18.06
CA ILE A 231 -1.92 -17.40 -19.15
C ILE A 231 -2.54 -18.75 -19.51
N GLY A 232 -3.87 -18.81 -19.62
CA GLY A 232 -4.62 -20.05 -19.84
C GLY A 232 -4.97 -20.83 -18.57
N GLN A 233 -4.49 -20.42 -17.39
CA GLN A 233 -4.88 -21.02 -16.11
C GLN A 233 -6.35 -20.75 -15.83
N LYS A 234 -7.10 -21.78 -15.41
CA LYS A 234 -8.52 -21.64 -15.06
C LYS A 234 -8.67 -21.43 -13.55
N LEU A 235 -9.32 -20.35 -13.16
CA LEU A 235 -9.61 -19.98 -11.77
C LEU A 235 -11.10 -20.09 -11.49
N ILE A 236 -11.45 -20.71 -10.37
CA ILE A 236 -12.80 -20.69 -9.80
C ILE A 236 -13.08 -19.27 -9.29
N VAL A 237 -14.13 -18.64 -9.81
CA VAL A 237 -14.46 -17.22 -9.57
C VAL A 237 -15.89 -16.97 -9.09
N LYS A 238 -16.71 -18.02 -9.01
CA LYS A 238 -18.03 -18.04 -8.35
C LYS A 238 -18.16 -19.34 -7.58
#